data_AF-A0A2W6DBA0-F1
#
_entry.id   AF-A0A2W6DBA0-F1
#
_cell.length_a   1.000
_cell.length_b   1.000
_cell.length_c   1.000
_cell.angle_alpha   90.00
_cell.angle_beta   90.00
_cell.angle_gamma   90.00
#
_symmetry.space_group_name_H-M   'P 1'
#
loop_
_entity.id
_entity.type
_entity.pdbx_description
1 polymer ?
#
loop_
_entity_poly.entity_id
_entity_poly.type
_entity_poly.pdbx_seq_one_letter_code
_entity_poly.pdbx_strand_id
1 'polypeptide(L)'
;MPGRRAALSVLIAAVALGGSAALATPATATAAAPSRTGDGVVISHGGFAPPSAYGDAPVSTAHVVVPMAFPVVGTVHYTDTFLACREVGCTRRHFGQDIMGYKMERLIATFNGTVTYLQRETAVGQGNYLSIRSLDNLWTVNYLHINNDTPGTDDGRGTARSAFLPGLHVGSRVVKGQFVGWMGDSGNAESVGAHTHFELRSGDAWSGTVYNPLYSINAAPRYTSPVVAMPHQPGELVRWSATGPVYLLMADGTRRYVPAALMAVYGWTPADVVLITGGEMGLYPAGAVAPLRNGSVVSAPDGVRWATTGDRRYAVTDQQLVAMALTSAGAVPVTDEVLLGTPVATGAVPGGAWRDGAFVRQYDSTQVWLIDRRTRRAMTMGAFGWWGVPAGQIAVAGSLTTAPPVGVVVGYKDGTIFHATAGWFMMVGGVRRQIQDTNALTYYNWISKRNFYLYDDVTAALPLGAPIA
;
A
#
# COMPACT_ATOMS: atom_id res chain seq x y z
N MET A 1 -57.73 -38.03 -25.46
CA MET A 1 -57.81 -36.70 -26.11
C MET A 1 -56.39 -36.14 -26.24
N PRO A 2 -56.06 -35.47 -27.36
CA PRO A 2 -54.69 -35.32 -27.86
C PRO A 2 -54.10 -33.92 -27.63
N GLY A 3 -52.78 -33.79 -27.80
CA GLY A 3 -52.07 -32.53 -28.06
C GLY A 3 -50.62 -32.83 -28.47
N ARG A 4 -50.40 -33.41 -29.67
CA ARG A 4 -49.84 -32.78 -30.89
C ARG A 4 -48.50 -32.05 -30.63
N ARG A 5 -47.34 -32.62 -31.02
CA ARG A 5 -46.76 -32.79 -32.39
C ARG A 5 -46.54 -31.43 -33.09
N ALA A 6 -45.44 -31.13 -33.77
CA ALA A 6 -44.25 -31.87 -34.16
C ALA A 6 -43.19 -30.87 -34.65
N ALA A 7 -41.93 -31.24 -34.54
CA ALA A 7 -40.82 -30.66 -35.29
C ALA A 7 -40.75 -31.33 -36.68
N LEU A 8 -40.42 -30.56 -37.71
CA LEU A 8 -39.84 -31.10 -38.94
C LEU A 8 -38.92 -30.08 -39.60
N SER A 9 -37.67 -30.48 -39.74
CA SER A 9 -36.62 -29.85 -40.53
C SER A 9 -36.89 -29.99 -42.02
N VAL A 10 -36.56 -28.98 -42.83
CA VAL A 10 -36.21 -29.15 -44.24
C VAL A 10 -35.09 -28.15 -44.62
N LEU A 11 -34.07 -28.72 -45.24
CA LEU A 11 -32.90 -28.10 -45.86
C LEU A 11 -33.27 -27.59 -47.28
N ILE A 12 -32.59 -26.58 -47.83
CA ILE A 12 -31.92 -26.59 -49.17
C ILE A 12 -31.63 -25.18 -49.74
N ALA A 13 -30.40 -25.09 -50.28
CA ALA A 13 -29.85 -24.30 -51.39
C ALA A 13 -29.52 -22.81 -51.27
N ALA A 14 -28.27 -22.54 -51.65
CA ALA A 14 -27.65 -21.26 -51.94
C ALA A 14 -27.93 -20.78 -53.38
N VAL A 15 -28.00 -19.46 -53.57
CA VAL A 15 -27.65 -18.76 -54.83
C VAL A 15 -27.01 -17.42 -54.46
N ALA A 16 -25.88 -17.12 -55.09
CA ALA A 16 -25.10 -15.89 -54.96
C ALA A 16 -25.49 -14.84 -56.01
N LEU A 17 -25.63 -13.58 -55.59
CA LEU A 17 -25.55 -12.31 -56.35
C LEU A 17 -25.13 -11.28 -55.27
N GLY A 18 -23.98 -10.59 -55.30
CA GLY A 18 -23.41 -9.78 -56.37
C GLY A 18 -23.81 -8.32 -56.14
N GLY A 19 -23.02 -7.53 -55.40
CA GLY A 19 -23.28 -6.11 -55.19
C GLY A 19 -22.49 -5.47 -54.03
N SER A 20 -21.34 -4.90 -54.37
CA SER A 20 -20.39 -4.25 -53.47
C SER A 20 -20.92 -2.91 -52.93
N ALA A 21 -20.99 -2.76 -51.60
CA ALA A 21 -21.05 -1.47 -50.93
C ALA A 21 -19.93 -1.43 -49.88
N ALA A 22 -18.87 -0.69 -50.18
CA ALA A 22 -17.73 -0.48 -49.29
C ALA A 22 -18.15 0.44 -48.14
N LEU A 23 -18.33 -0.13 -46.95
CA LEU A 23 -18.32 0.59 -45.69
C LEU A 23 -16.96 0.36 -45.05
N ALA A 24 -16.12 1.39 -45.08
CA ALA A 24 -14.83 1.40 -44.41
C ALA A 24 -15.05 1.32 -42.89
N THR A 25 -14.71 0.18 -42.30
CA THR A 25 -14.51 0.06 -40.85
C THR A 25 -13.16 0.65 -40.48
N PRO A 26 -13.05 1.42 -39.38
CA PRO A 26 -11.76 1.89 -38.90
C PRO A 26 -10.95 0.67 -38.45
N ALA A 27 -9.76 0.49 -39.03
CA ALA A 27 -8.82 -0.53 -38.65
C ALA A 27 -8.48 -0.36 -37.15
N THR A 28 -8.99 -1.29 -36.34
CA THR A 28 -8.53 -1.48 -34.97
C THR A 28 -7.12 -2.02 -35.08
N ALA A 29 -6.12 -1.17 -34.80
CA ALA A 29 -4.74 -1.60 -34.68
C ALA A 29 -4.67 -2.63 -33.54
N THR A 30 -4.65 -3.91 -33.90
CA THR A 30 -4.38 -5.00 -32.99
C THR A 30 -2.92 -4.87 -32.62
N ALA A 31 -2.65 -4.39 -31.40
CA ALA A 31 -1.31 -4.38 -30.83
C ALA A 31 -0.83 -5.83 -30.77
N ALA A 32 0.05 -6.20 -31.69
CA ALA A 32 0.74 -7.48 -31.66
C ALA A 32 1.58 -7.54 -30.38
N ALA A 33 1.42 -8.61 -29.61
CA ALA A 33 2.25 -8.87 -28.44
C ALA A 33 3.73 -8.96 -28.86
N PRO A 34 4.67 -8.36 -28.09
CA PRO A 34 6.08 -8.38 -28.46
C PRO A 34 6.64 -9.80 -28.36
N SER A 35 7.20 -10.30 -29.47
CA SER A 35 7.93 -11.57 -29.50
C SER A 35 9.25 -11.42 -28.75
N ARG A 36 9.40 -12.19 -27.66
CA ARG A 36 10.67 -12.35 -26.95
C ARG A 36 11.56 -13.33 -27.70
N THR A 37 12.50 -12.81 -28.46
CA THR A 37 13.75 -13.51 -28.80
C THR A 37 14.90 -12.77 -28.14
N GLY A 38 15.84 -13.52 -27.57
CA GLY A 38 16.97 -13.00 -26.80
C GLY A 38 17.81 -11.97 -27.55
N ASP A 39 18.49 -11.12 -26.78
CA ASP A 39 19.51 -10.13 -27.17
C ASP A 39 19.07 -8.76 -27.71
N GLY A 40 17.78 -8.44 -27.77
CA GLY A 40 17.31 -7.16 -28.33
C GLY A 40 17.06 -6.04 -27.31
N VAL A 41 17.96 -5.05 -27.21
CA VAL A 41 17.58 -3.69 -26.74
C VAL A 41 16.63 -3.10 -27.79
N VAL A 42 15.40 -2.78 -27.41
CA VAL A 42 14.49 -2.02 -28.29
C VAL A 42 14.91 -0.54 -28.23
N ILE A 43 15.85 -0.16 -29.10
CA ILE A 43 16.21 1.24 -29.32
C ILE A 43 15.23 1.80 -30.35
N SER A 44 14.53 2.89 -30.01
CA SER A 44 13.81 3.67 -31.01
C SER A 44 14.84 4.30 -31.95
N HIS A 45 14.91 3.83 -33.20
CA HIS A 45 15.81 4.35 -34.22
C HIS A 45 15.18 5.59 -34.87
N GLY A 46 15.02 6.66 -34.08
CA GLY A 46 14.73 7.99 -34.61
C GLY A 46 15.99 8.81 -34.47
N GLY A 47 16.72 9.04 -35.57
CA GLY A 47 17.79 10.02 -35.60
C GLY A 47 17.21 11.41 -35.34
N PHE A 48 17.34 11.87 -34.10
CA PHE A 48 16.97 13.22 -33.72
C PHE A 48 18.12 13.77 -32.89
N ALA A 49 18.78 14.80 -33.41
CA ALA A 49 19.43 15.80 -32.57
C ALA A 49 18.44 16.28 -31.48
N PRO A 50 18.87 16.96 -30.40
CA PRO A 50 17.93 17.67 -29.54
C PRO A 50 16.90 18.39 -30.43
N PRO A 51 15.58 18.23 -30.19
CA PRO A 51 14.54 18.74 -31.08
C PRO A 51 14.80 20.20 -31.45
N SER A 52 14.32 20.67 -32.60
CA SER A 52 14.43 22.08 -33.00
C SER A 52 13.94 23.07 -31.93
N ALA A 53 13.10 22.62 -30.99
CA ALA A 53 12.62 23.37 -29.84
C ALA A 53 13.61 23.51 -28.66
N TYR A 54 14.78 22.85 -28.68
CA TYR A 54 15.72 22.84 -27.56
C TYR A 54 16.27 24.24 -27.24
N GLY A 55 16.69 24.99 -28.27
CA GLY A 55 17.22 26.34 -28.13
C GLY A 55 16.18 27.37 -27.66
N ASP A 56 14.90 27.09 -27.91
CA ASP A 56 13.76 27.97 -27.61
C ASP A 56 13.06 27.63 -26.29
N ALA A 57 13.58 26.65 -25.54
CA ALA A 57 12.98 26.25 -24.28
C ALA A 57 12.92 27.44 -23.29
N PRO A 58 11.78 27.63 -22.59
CA PRO A 58 11.68 28.71 -21.61
C PRO A 58 12.73 28.54 -20.51
N VAL A 59 13.31 29.63 -20.04
CA VAL A 59 14.35 29.63 -19.01
C VAL A 59 13.85 30.37 -17.79
N SER A 60 14.04 29.77 -16.62
CA SER A 60 13.83 30.41 -15.32
C SER A 60 15.17 30.67 -14.65
N THR A 61 15.32 31.89 -14.10
CA THR A 61 16.46 32.27 -13.27
C THR A 61 16.19 32.08 -11.77
N ALA A 62 15.05 31.51 -11.40
CA ALA A 62 14.73 31.23 -10.01
C ALA A 62 15.69 30.19 -9.42
N HIS A 63 16.11 30.42 -8.17
CA HIS A 63 16.96 29.48 -7.45
C HIS A 63 16.09 28.37 -6.85
N VAL A 64 16.11 27.19 -7.48
CA VAL A 64 15.29 26.05 -7.06
C VAL A 64 16.18 24.91 -6.56
N VAL A 65 15.81 24.37 -5.38
CA VAL A 65 16.40 23.16 -4.82
C VAL A 65 15.38 22.04 -4.91
N VAL A 66 15.60 21.11 -5.83
CA VAL A 66 14.79 19.90 -5.98
C VAL A 66 15.44 18.76 -5.18
N PRO A 67 14.72 18.08 -4.28
CA PRO A 67 15.25 16.93 -3.55
C PRO A 67 15.67 15.80 -4.50
N MET A 68 16.98 15.63 -4.69
CA MET A 68 17.54 14.67 -5.64
C MET A 68 18.80 13.99 -5.09
N ALA A 69 19.43 13.09 -5.84
CA ALA A 69 20.75 12.55 -5.58
C ALA A 69 21.74 13.25 -6.50
N PHE A 70 23.00 13.35 -6.09
CA PHE A 70 24.04 13.86 -6.97
C PHE A 70 24.19 12.90 -8.17
N PRO A 71 24.26 13.41 -9.42
CA PRO A 71 24.10 12.57 -10.62
C PRO A 71 25.27 11.64 -10.93
N VAL A 72 26.42 11.79 -10.27
CA VAL A 72 27.65 11.04 -10.56
C VAL A 72 28.19 10.35 -9.30
N VAL A 73 28.58 9.08 -9.42
CA VAL A 73 29.38 8.37 -8.42
C VAL A 73 30.86 8.48 -8.83
N GLY A 74 31.61 9.34 -8.14
CA GLY A 74 33.00 9.62 -8.49
C GLY A 74 33.50 10.95 -7.94
N THR A 75 34.73 11.30 -8.28
CA THR A 75 35.33 12.59 -7.91
C THR A 75 35.22 13.51 -9.11
N VAL A 76 34.41 14.56 -8.97
CA VAL A 76 34.09 15.47 -10.08
C VAL A 76 34.36 16.92 -9.70
N HIS A 77 34.45 17.79 -10.70
CA HIS A 77 34.51 19.23 -10.54
C HIS A 77 33.50 19.92 -11.48
N TYR A 78 32.98 21.06 -11.05
CA TYR A 78 32.05 21.87 -11.83
C TYR A 78 32.05 23.29 -11.29
N THR A 79 31.74 24.26 -12.14
CA THR A 79 31.55 25.67 -11.80
C THR A 79 30.22 26.14 -12.39
N ASP A 80 29.66 27.22 -11.85
CA ASP A 80 28.42 27.75 -12.42
C ASP A 80 28.67 28.35 -13.80
N THR A 81 28.20 27.66 -14.81
CA THR A 81 28.25 28.09 -16.21
C THR A 81 26.86 28.17 -16.83
N PHE A 82 25.81 28.21 -16.01
CA PHE A 82 24.44 28.29 -16.50
C PHE A 82 24.23 29.57 -17.30
N LEU A 83 23.62 29.44 -18.47
CA LEU A 83 23.41 30.47 -19.49
C LEU A 83 24.69 31.12 -20.05
N ALA A 84 25.87 30.58 -19.77
CA ALA A 84 27.08 30.99 -20.46
C ALA A 84 26.92 30.84 -21.98
N CYS A 85 27.42 31.80 -22.75
CA CYS A 85 27.40 31.74 -24.20
C CYS A 85 28.34 30.64 -24.69
N ARG A 86 27.85 29.76 -25.55
CA ARG A 86 28.66 28.65 -26.09
C ARG A 86 29.05 28.84 -27.56
N GLU A 87 28.54 29.87 -28.21
CA GLU A 87 28.81 30.22 -29.60
C GLU A 87 28.96 31.74 -29.76
N VAL A 88 29.62 32.16 -30.84
CA VAL A 88 29.78 33.58 -31.20
C VAL A 88 28.39 34.20 -31.39
N GLY A 89 28.16 35.35 -30.76
CA GLY A 89 26.85 36.02 -30.80
C GLY A 89 25.81 35.40 -29.86
N CYS A 90 26.18 34.45 -28.98
CA CYS A 90 25.33 33.88 -27.94
C CYS A 90 24.02 33.25 -28.47
N THR A 91 24.04 32.74 -29.70
CA THR A 91 22.93 32.00 -30.34
C THR A 91 22.56 30.72 -29.59
N ARG A 92 23.53 30.14 -28.87
CA ARG A 92 23.32 29.00 -27.98
C ARG A 92 23.76 29.33 -26.56
N ARG A 93 22.85 29.15 -25.61
CA ARG A 93 23.09 29.26 -24.17
C ARG A 93 23.33 27.89 -23.56
N HIS A 94 24.05 27.89 -22.45
CA HIS A 94 24.32 26.68 -21.68
C HIS A 94 23.17 26.37 -20.71
N PHE A 95 22.35 25.37 -21.00
CA PHE A 95 21.11 25.07 -20.24
C PHE A 95 21.28 24.11 -19.06
N GLY A 96 22.51 23.94 -18.59
CA GLY A 96 22.83 23.03 -17.49
C GLY A 96 24.15 23.37 -16.80
N GLN A 97 24.72 22.36 -16.17
CA GLN A 97 26.09 22.40 -15.64
C GLN A 97 26.89 21.25 -16.25
N ASP A 98 28.14 21.54 -16.60
CA ASP A 98 29.08 20.51 -17.03
C ASP A 98 29.76 19.94 -15.78
N ILE A 99 29.43 18.69 -15.45
CA ILE A 99 30.01 17.97 -14.32
C ILE A 99 31.18 17.16 -14.86
N MET A 100 32.38 17.73 -14.73
CA MET A 100 33.63 17.21 -15.26
C MET A 100 34.16 16.07 -14.39
N GLY A 101 34.50 14.96 -15.02
CA GLY A 101 34.96 13.75 -14.33
C GLY A 101 35.82 12.88 -15.24
N TYR A 102 35.92 11.59 -14.90
CA TYR A 102 36.64 10.63 -15.73
C TYR A 102 35.68 9.86 -16.64
N LYS A 103 36.14 9.47 -17.84
CA LYS A 103 35.42 8.51 -18.69
C LYS A 103 35.11 7.27 -17.86
N MET A 104 33.93 6.71 -18.08
CA MET A 104 33.42 5.54 -17.35
C MET A 104 33.18 5.78 -15.85
N GLU A 105 33.05 7.02 -15.36
CA GLU A 105 32.38 7.25 -14.09
C GLU A 105 30.88 6.92 -14.19
N ARG A 106 30.28 6.47 -13.09
CA ARG A 106 28.90 5.97 -13.10
C ARG A 106 27.94 7.13 -12.94
N LEU A 107 27.08 7.34 -13.94
CA LEU A 107 25.93 8.21 -13.87
C LEU A 107 24.78 7.47 -13.20
N ILE A 108 24.10 8.14 -12.26
CA ILE A 108 23.01 7.57 -11.47
C ILE A 108 21.73 8.40 -11.59
N ALA A 109 20.58 7.73 -11.50
CA ALA A 109 19.28 8.40 -11.48
C ALA A 109 19.16 9.30 -10.26
N THR A 110 18.92 10.60 -10.46
CA THR A 110 18.83 11.59 -9.39
C THR A 110 17.54 11.47 -8.55
N PHE A 111 16.49 10.84 -9.06
CA PHE A 111 15.25 10.54 -8.34
C PHE A 111 14.57 9.27 -8.87
N ASN A 112 13.55 8.80 -8.14
CA ASN A 112 12.64 7.78 -8.66
C ASN A 112 11.87 8.37 -9.85
N GLY A 113 11.80 7.64 -10.95
CA GLY A 113 11.22 8.19 -12.17
C GLY A 113 11.03 7.19 -13.29
N THR A 114 10.74 7.74 -14.47
CA THR A 114 10.61 7.01 -15.73
C THR A 114 11.56 7.61 -16.75
N VAL A 115 12.25 6.75 -17.50
CA VAL A 115 13.02 7.17 -18.68
C VAL A 115 12.05 7.68 -19.74
N THR A 116 12.12 8.96 -20.08
CA THR A 116 11.27 9.59 -21.10
C THR A 116 11.97 9.78 -22.43
N TYR A 117 13.30 9.74 -22.43
CA TYR A 117 14.11 9.87 -23.62
C TYR A 117 15.39 9.06 -23.47
N LEU A 118 15.78 8.37 -24.52
CA LEU A 118 17.04 7.64 -24.60
C LEU A 118 17.50 7.68 -26.06
N GLN A 119 18.62 8.37 -26.29
CA GLN A 119 19.23 8.46 -27.60
C GLN A 119 20.57 7.77 -27.57
N ARG A 120 20.82 6.97 -28.60
CA ARG A 120 22.13 6.46 -28.91
C ARG A 120 22.66 7.12 -30.16
N GLU A 121 23.91 7.51 -30.13
CA GLU A 121 24.64 8.00 -31.28
C GLU A 121 24.60 6.97 -32.41
N THR A 122 24.14 7.40 -33.59
CA THR A 122 24.13 6.57 -34.82
C THR A 122 25.08 7.10 -35.88
N ALA A 123 25.55 8.34 -35.71
CA ALA A 123 26.57 8.98 -36.53
C ALA A 123 27.40 9.91 -35.63
N VAL A 124 28.69 10.03 -35.93
CA VAL A 124 29.64 10.84 -35.16
C VAL A 124 29.11 12.25 -34.94
N GLY A 125 29.16 12.71 -33.69
CA GLY A 125 28.77 14.06 -33.27
C GLY A 125 27.31 14.19 -32.81
N GLN A 126 26.50 13.13 -32.87
CA GLN A 126 25.11 13.18 -32.39
C GLN A 126 24.98 13.07 -30.87
N GLY A 127 25.91 12.34 -30.24
CA GLY A 127 25.93 12.11 -28.79
C GLY A 127 24.92 11.08 -28.28
N ASN A 128 25.19 10.57 -27.08
CA ASN A 128 24.32 9.68 -26.31
C ASN A 128 23.66 10.47 -25.18
N TYR A 129 22.32 10.43 -25.11
CA TYR A 129 21.53 11.22 -24.15
C TYR A 129 20.50 10.38 -23.42
N LEU A 130 20.17 10.79 -22.19
CA LEU A 130 19.15 10.17 -21.34
C LEU A 130 18.34 11.24 -20.62
N SER A 131 17.01 11.08 -20.60
CA SER A 131 16.13 11.91 -19.77
C SER A 131 15.30 11.06 -18.82
N ILE A 132 15.21 11.52 -17.57
CA ILE A 132 14.42 10.86 -16.52
C ILE A 132 13.43 11.88 -15.97
N ARG A 133 12.14 11.55 -16.04
CA ARG A 133 11.05 12.34 -15.43
C ARG A 133 10.65 11.76 -14.09
N SER A 134 10.49 12.62 -13.08
CA SER A 134 10.10 12.24 -11.73
C SER A 134 8.71 11.61 -11.70
N LEU A 135 8.43 10.77 -10.70
CA LEU A 135 7.13 10.09 -10.57
C LEU A 135 5.95 11.06 -10.40
N ASP A 136 6.17 12.22 -9.78
CA ASP A 136 5.18 13.30 -9.66
C ASP A 136 5.02 14.13 -10.94
N ASN A 137 5.81 13.86 -11.98
CA ASN A 137 5.85 14.55 -13.27
C ASN A 137 6.21 16.04 -13.21
N LEU A 138 6.73 16.53 -12.07
CA LEU A 138 7.08 17.94 -11.91
C LEU A 138 8.44 18.26 -12.53
N TRP A 139 9.40 17.33 -12.42
CA TRP A 139 10.79 17.55 -12.79
C TRP A 139 11.29 16.52 -13.78
N THR A 140 12.12 16.97 -14.71
CA THR A 140 12.88 16.11 -15.63
C THR A 140 14.34 16.51 -15.56
N VAL A 141 15.23 15.52 -15.56
CA VAL A 141 16.67 15.73 -15.69
C VAL A 141 17.17 15.14 -16.99
N ASN A 142 18.14 15.81 -17.61
CA ASN A 142 18.81 15.31 -18.80
C ASN A 142 20.29 15.07 -18.49
N TYR A 143 20.81 13.95 -18.97
CA TYR A 143 22.21 13.59 -18.97
C TYR A 143 22.68 13.59 -20.42
N LEU A 144 23.56 14.52 -20.75
CA LEU A 144 24.18 14.61 -22.06
C LEU A 144 25.65 14.15 -22.00
N HIS A 145 26.21 13.88 -23.17
CA HIS A 145 27.60 13.40 -23.36
C HIS A 145 27.88 12.06 -22.66
N ILE A 146 26.89 11.16 -22.66
CA ILE A 146 27.07 9.79 -22.14
C ILE A 146 28.07 9.04 -23.03
N ASN A 147 28.87 8.16 -22.45
CA ASN A 147 29.99 7.49 -23.13
C ASN A 147 29.62 6.83 -24.47
N ASN A 148 30.40 7.10 -25.52
CA ASN A 148 30.36 6.46 -26.84
C ASN A 148 31.66 5.69 -27.14
N ASP A 149 32.59 5.53 -26.18
CA ASP A 149 33.88 4.86 -26.41
C ASP A 149 33.91 3.42 -25.92
N THR A 150 34.88 2.66 -26.43
CA THR A 150 35.28 1.43 -25.74
C THR A 150 36.00 1.76 -24.41
N PRO A 151 35.82 0.96 -23.34
CA PRO A 151 36.44 1.28 -22.05
C PRO A 151 37.97 1.41 -22.14
N GLY A 152 38.49 2.57 -21.75
CA GLY A 152 39.92 2.88 -21.80
C GLY A 152 40.40 3.53 -23.12
N THR A 153 39.49 3.86 -24.03
CA THR A 153 39.80 4.54 -25.30
C THR A 153 39.07 5.87 -25.44
N ASP A 154 39.32 6.52 -26.57
CA ASP A 154 38.66 7.73 -27.07
C ASP A 154 38.49 7.53 -28.59
N ASP A 155 37.54 6.67 -28.95
CA ASP A 155 37.41 6.10 -30.29
C ASP A 155 36.00 6.15 -30.90
N GLY A 156 34.99 6.57 -30.13
CA GLY A 156 33.60 6.65 -30.57
C GLY A 156 32.99 5.31 -31.01
N ARG A 157 33.61 4.17 -30.64
CA ARG A 157 33.19 2.80 -31.08
C ARG A 157 32.51 1.99 -29.99
N GLY A 158 32.19 2.61 -28.86
CA GLY A 158 31.47 2.04 -27.74
C GLY A 158 30.09 1.50 -28.11
N THR A 159 29.68 0.46 -27.41
CA THR A 159 28.35 -0.13 -27.59
C THR A 159 27.33 0.46 -26.60
N ALA A 160 26.04 0.13 -26.72
CA ALA A 160 25.03 0.54 -25.74
C ALA A 160 25.38 0.04 -24.33
N ARG A 161 26.10 -1.08 -24.23
CA ARG A 161 26.60 -1.61 -22.96
C ARG A 161 27.71 -0.77 -22.35
N SER A 162 28.47 -0.06 -23.19
CA SER A 162 29.49 0.91 -22.77
C SER A 162 28.90 2.29 -22.49
N ALA A 163 27.66 2.56 -22.92
CA ALA A 163 26.99 3.84 -22.75
C ALA A 163 25.98 3.84 -21.60
N PHE A 164 25.07 2.86 -21.58
CA PHE A 164 23.89 2.82 -20.72
C PHE A 164 23.85 1.56 -19.85
N LEU A 165 23.00 1.61 -18.82
CA LEU A 165 22.58 0.41 -18.11
C LEU A 165 21.99 -0.63 -19.10
N PRO A 166 22.43 -1.90 -19.08
CA PRO A 166 21.86 -2.93 -19.93
C PRO A 166 20.34 -3.07 -19.73
N GLY A 167 19.58 -3.10 -20.83
CA GLY A 167 18.12 -3.22 -20.81
C GLY A 167 17.36 -1.91 -20.57
N LEU A 168 18.05 -0.79 -20.36
CA LEU A 168 17.42 0.53 -20.22
C LEU A 168 16.77 0.95 -21.56
N HIS A 169 15.52 1.38 -21.50
CA HIS A 169 14.73 1.83 -22.65
C HIS A 169 13.71 2.89 -22.22
N VAL A 170 13.17 3.65 -23.16
CA VAL A 170 12.07 4.60 -22.88
C VAL A 170 10.89 3.85 -22.24
N GLY A 171 10.37 4.37 -21.13
CA GLY A 171 9.36 3.72 -20.30
C GLY A 171 9.92 2.92 -19.11
N SER A 172 11.24 2.66 -19.08
CA SER A 172 11.88 2.02 -17.94
C SER A 172 11.66 2.83 -16.66
N ARG A 173 11.25 2.17 -15.58
CA ARG A 173 11.26 2.75 -14.23
C ARG A 173 12.67 2.71 -13.68
N VAL A 174 13.05 3.77 -12.98
CA VAL A 174 14.33 3.87 -12.28
C VAL A 174 14.13 4.32 -10.84
N VAL A 175 15.01 3.87 -9.95
CA VAL A 175 15.05 4.31 -8.55
C VAL A 175 16.20 5.28 -8.30
N LYS A 176 16.02 6.21 -7.37
CA LYS A 176 17.05 7.17 -6.96
C LYS A 176 18.34 6.45 -6.58
N GLY A 177 19.45 6.85 -7.19
CA GLY A 177 20.77 6.25 -6.99
C GLY A 177 21.10 5.06 -7.90
N GLN A 178 20.15 4.58 -8.71
CA GLN A 178 20.38 3.50 -9.68
C GLN A 178 21.37 3.91 -10.75
N PHE A 179 22.30 3.03 -11.10
CA PHE A 179 23.17 3.19 -12.27
C PHE A 179 22.34 3.26 -13.56
N VAL A 180 22.55 4.29 -14.39
CA VAL A 180 21.81 4.50 -15.64
C VAL A 180 22.70 4.62 -16.88
N GLY A 181 23.96 4.98 -16.70
CA GLY A 181 24.91 5.08 -17.81
C GLY A 181 26.29 5.52 -17.36
N TRP A 182 27.21 5.60 -18.31
CA TRP A 182 28.61 5.92 -18.09
C TRP A 182 28.92 7.34 -18.58
N MET A 183 29.67 8.10 -17.80
CA MET A 183 30.19 9.40 -18.23
C MET A 183 31.13 9.21 -19.42
N GLY A 184 31.05 10.08 -20.41
CA GLY A 184 32.04 10.18 -21.48
C GLY A 184 32.04 11.59 -22.05
N ASP A 185 32.16 11.69 -23.36
CA ASP A 185 32.32 12.95 -24.11
C ASP A 185 31.66 12.89 -25.49
N SER A 186 30.69 11.99 -25.67
CA SER A 186 30.02 11.81 -26.97
C SER A 186 29.37 13.09 -27.49
N GLY A 187 29.24 13.17 -28.82
CA GLY A 187 28.58 14.28 -29.50
C GLY A 187 29.52 15.46 -29.72
N ASN A 188 29.06 16.68 -29.48
CA ASN A 188 29.91 17.86 -29.66
C ASN A 188 30.92 18.10 -28.51
N ALA A 189 31.02 17.16 -27.57
CA ALA A 189 31.99 17.18 -26.46
C ALA A 189 33.28 16.39 -26.76
N GLU A 190 33.36 15.70 -27.90
CA GLU A 190 34.40 14.69 -28.23
C GLU A 190 35.84 15.22 -28.14
N SER A 191 36.05 16.54 -28.19
CA SER A 191 37.38 17.17 -28.13
C SER A 191 37.61 18.04 -26.89
N VAL A 192 36.71 17.99 -25.91
CA VAL A 192 36.74 18.86 -24.72
C VAL A 192 37.26 18.12 -23.50
N GLY A 193 36.77 16.90 -23.29
CA GLY A 193 37.07 16.07 -22.13
C GLY A 193 35.80 15.52 -21.47
N ALA A 194 35.95 14.42 -20.74
CA ALA A 194 34.82 13.68 -20.19
C ALA A 194 34.03 14.48 -19.15
N HIS A 195 32.72 14.57 -19.37
CA HIS A 195 31.79 15.22 -18.45
C HIS A 195 30.37 14.75 -18.73
N THR A 196 29.46 14.96 -17.78
CA THR A 196 28.03 14.96 -18.10
C THR A 196 27.52 16.39 -18.11
N HIS A 197 26.96 16.82 -19.24
CA HIS A 197 26.17 18.04 -19.27
C HIS A 197 24.80 17.71 -18.65
N PHE A 198 24.56 18.23 -17.45
CA PHE A 198 23.41 17.90 -16.63
C PHE A 198 22.42 19.06 -16.61
N GLU A 199 21.19 18.80 -17.06
CA GLU A 199 20.10 19.80 -17.05
C GLU A 199 19.02 19.44 -16.03
N LEU A 200 18.35 20.48 -15.51
CA LEU A 200 17.14 20.38 -14.70
C LEU A 200 16.02 21.16 -15.36
N ARG A 201 14.88 20.51 -15.60
CA ARG A 201 13.72 21.10 -16.27
C ARG A 201 12.44 20.83 -15.51
N SER A 202 11.53 21.80 -15.50
CA SER A 202 10.14 21.60 -15.11
C SER A 202 9.34 21.19 -16.34
N GLY A 203 8.63 20.07 -16.27
CA GLY A 203 7.86 19.52 -17.39
C GLY A 203 8.66 18.60 -18.31
N ASP A 204 8.54 18.79 -19.62
CA ASP A 204 9.13 17.91 -20.64
C ASP A 204 10.67 18.00 -20.74
N ALA A 205 11.29 16.93 -21.24
CA ALA A 205 12.75 16.80 -21.33
C ALA A 205 13.41 17.84 -22.23
N TRP A 206 12.77 18.28 -23.31
CA TRP A 206 13.44 19.14 -24.31
C TRP A 206 12.74 20.48 -24.49
N SER A 207 11.45 20.54 -24.16
CA SER A 207 10.62 21.75 -24.24
C SER A 207 10.25 22.35 -22.87
N GLY A 208 10.54 21.65 -21.78
CA GLY A 208 10.27 22.11 -20.42
C GLY A 208 11.09 23.32 -20.01
N THR A 209 10.63 24.03 -18.97
CA THR A 209 11.31 25.22 -18.45
C THR A 209 12.63 24.84 -17.80
N VAL A 210 13.73 25.41 -18.28
CA VAL A 210 15.09 25.16 -17.81
C VAL A 210 15.36 25.94 -16.51
N TYR A 211 15.95 25.27 -15.53
CA TYR A 211 16.42 25.86 -14.27
C TYR A 211 17.92 25.59 -14.10
N ASN A 212 18.63 26.47 -13.40
CA ASN A 212 20.03 26.24 -13.04
C ASN A 212 20.13 25.02 -12.10
N PRO A 213 20.75 23.90 -12.50
CA PRO A 213 20.83 22.72 -11.65
C PRO A 213 21.82 22.88 -10.49
N LEU A 214 22.70 23.89 -10.50
CA LEU A 214 23.75 24.10 -9.50
C LEU A 214 23.23 24.03 -8.07
N TYR A 215 22.12 24.71 -7.79
CA TYR A 215 21.53 24.78 -6.44
C TYR A 215 21.08 23.39 -5.95
N SER A 216 20.50 22.61 -6.85
CA SER A 216 20.03 21.27 -6.52
C SER A 216 21.19 20.27 -6.38
N ILE A 217 22.18 20.28 -7.28
CA ILE A 217 23.33 19.37 -7.19
C ILE A 217 24.22 19.69 -5.97
N ASN A 218 24.33 20.96 -5.55
CA ASN A 218 25.07 21.34 -4.34
C ASN A 218 24.40 20.83 -3.05
N ALA A 219 23.06 20.78 -3.03
CA ALA A 219 22.28 20.26 -1.91
C ALA A 219 22.13 18.72 -1.93
N ALA A 220 22.50 18.07 -3.03
CA ALA A 220 22.20 16.65 -3.23
C ALA A 220 23.18 15.73 -2.47
N PRO A 221 22.68 14.70 -1.77
CA PRO A 221 23.52 13.63 -1.22
C PRO A 221 24.29 12.90 -2.32
N ARG A 222 25.55 12.57 -2.03
CA ARG A 222 26.46 11.80 -2.90
C ARG A 222 26.46 10.33 -2.53
N TYR A 223 26.44 9.46 -3.54
CA TYR A 223 26.56 8.02 -3.38
C TYR A 223 28.01 7.58 -3.66
N THR A 224 28.53 6.64 -2.88
CA THR A 224 29.85 6.01 -3.10
C THR A 224 29.77 4.81 -4.05
N SER A 225 28.58 4.26 -4.24
CA SER A 225 28.26 3.22 -5.22
C SER A 225 26.80 3.36 -5.66
N PRO A 226 26.45 3.01 -6.91
CA PRO A 226 25.05 2.97 -7.32
C PRO A 226 24.22 2.01 -6.47
N VAL A 227 22.96 2.35 -6.31
CA VAL A 227 21.95 1.45 -5.74
C VAL A 227 21.61 0.37 -6.76
N VAL A 228 21.46 -0.86 -6.29
CA VAL A 228 20.94 -1.95 -7.12
C VAL A 228 19.44 -1.73 -7.29
N ALA A 229 19.01 -1.51 -8.53
CA ALA A 229 17.61 -1.27 -8.82
C ALA A 229 16.81 -2.56 -8.68
N MET A 230 15.79 -2.50 -7.83
CA MET A 230 14.84 -3.57 -7.61
C MET A 230 13.75 -3.49 -8.70
N PRO A 231 13.67 -4.46 -9.64
CA PRO A 231 12.74 -4.39 -10.77
C PRO A 231 11.25 -4.59 -10.37
N HIS A 232 10.98 -4.96 -9.13
CA HIS A 232 9.65 -5.25 -8.59
C HIS A 232 9.34 -4.34 -7.41
N GLN A 233 8.09 -3.89 -7.33
CA GLN A 233 7.68 -2.93 -6.31
C GLN A 233 7.34 -3.61 -4.98
N PRO A 234 7.50 -2.91 -3.84
CA PRO A 234 6.91 -3.33 -2.58
C PRO A 234 5.41 -3.60 -2.72
N GLY A 235 4.94 -4.70 -2.14
CA GLY A 235 3.55 -5.17 -2.21
C GLY A 235 3.28 -6.19 -3.32
N GLU A 236 4.20 -6.38 -4.27
CA GLU A 236 4.07 -7.44 -5.28
C GLU A 236 4.24 -8.83 -4.67
N LEU A 237 3.42 -9.77 -5.11
CA LEU A 237 3.62 -11.19 -4.87
C LEU A 237 4.47 -11.75 -6.00
N VAL A 238 5.55 -12.41 -5.66
CA VAL A 238 6.51 -12.95 -6.64
C VAL A 238 6.83 -14.41 -6.39
N ARG A 239 7.15 -15.13 -7.46
CA ARG A 239 7.75 -16.47 -7.42
C ARG A 239 8.71 -16.63 -8.58
N TRP A 240 9.77 -17.43 -8.43
CA TRP A 240 10.71 -17.65 -9.53
C TRP A 240 10.45 -18.92 -10.35
N SER A 241 9.57 -19.80 -9.87
CA SER A 241 9.18 -21.01 -10.58
C SER A 241 7.67 -21.21 -10.53
N ALA A 242 7.13 -21.87 -11.57
CA ALA A 242 5.67 -22.04 -11.74
C ALA A 242 4.99 -22.82 -10.61
N THR A 243 5.75 -23.63 -9.86
CA THR A 243 5.29 -24.44 -8.73
C THR A 243 5.99 -24.08 -7.42
N GLY A 244 6.84 -23.05 -7.44
CA GLY A 244 7.65 -22.67 -6.28
C GLY A 244 6.90 -21.85 -5.23
N PRO A 245 7.57 -21.57 -4.10
CA PRO A 245 7.02 -20.73 -3.05
C PRO A 245 6.74 -19.31 -3.53
N VAL A 246 5.71 -18.70 -2.96
CA VAL A 246 5.32 -17.30 -3.19
C VAL A 246 5.95 -16.43 -2.10
N TYR A 247 6.37 -15.23 -2.49
CA TYR A 247 6.91 -14.24 -1.57
C TYR A 247 6.23 -12.89 -1.77
N LEU A 248 6.04 -12.15 -0.69
CA LEU A 248 5.62 -10.75 -0.69
C LEU A 248 6.86 -9.86 -0.63
N LEU A 249 6.97 -8.89 -1.54
CA LEU A 249 8.05 -7.90 -1.51
C LEU A 249 7.73 -6.77 -0.54
N MET A 250 8.70 -6.38 0.26
CA MET A 250 8.56 -5.39 1.33
C MET A 250 9.20 -4.05 0.95
N ALA A 251 8.75 -2.98 1.58
CA ALA A 251 9.29 -1.63 1.35
C ALA A 251 10.76 -1.47 1.80
N ASP A 252 11.22 -2.34 2.69
CA ASP A 252 12.62 -2.42 3.15
C ASP A 252 13.53 -3.18 2.17
N GLY A 253 13.01 -3.64 1.02
CA GLY A 253 13.75 -4.39 0.01
C GLY A 253 13.90 -5.88 0.30
N THR A 254 13.30 -6.40 1.38
CA THR A 254 13.26 -7.84 1.68
C THR A 254 12.09 -8.54 0.99
N ARG A 255 12.17 -9.86 0.88
CA ARG A 255 11.04 -10.73 0.50
C ARG A 255 10.59 -11.57 1.69
N ARG A 256 9.29 -11.72 1.88
CA ARG A 256 8.71 -12.53 2.97
C ARG A 256 7.96 -13.72 2.40
N TYR A 257 8.20 -14.91 2.93
CA TYR A 257 7.49 -16.11 2.47
C TYR A 257 5.98 -16.00 2.74
N VAL A 258 5.17 -16.38 1.75
CA VAL A 258 3.69 -16.37 1.81
C VAL A 258 3.18 -17.80 1.66
N PRO A 259 2.80 -18.47 2.76
CA PRO A 259 2.16 -19.78 2.71
C PRO A 259 0.77 -19.73 2.05
N ALA A 260 0.29 -20.86 1.53
CA ALA A 260 -1.02 -20.94 0.86
C ALA A 260 -2.20 -20.49 1.75
N ALA A 261 -2.15 -20.79 3.06
CA ALA A 261 -3.15 -20.32 4.01
C ALA A 261 -3.18 -18.78 4.12
N LEU A 262 -2.02 -18.13 3.98
CA LEU A 262 -1.92 -16.68 4.03
C LEU A 262 -2.48 -16.02 2.76
N MET A 263 -2.31 -16.66 1.59
CA MET A 263 -2.99 -16.23 0.36
C MET A 263 -4.50 -16.14 0.57
N ALA A 264 -5.11 -17.16 1.20
CA ALA A 264 -6.54 -17.17 1.51
C ALA A 264 -6.95 -16.06 2.49
N VAL A 265 -6.15 -15.81 3.53
CA VAL A 265 -6.38 -14.73 4.52
C VAL A 265 -6.43 -13.35 3.85
N TYR A 266 -5.58 -13.11 2.86
CA TYR A 266 -5.52 -11.85 2.12
C TYR A 266 -6.51 -11.79 0.94
N GLY A 267 -7.08 -12.93 0.53
CA GLY A 267 -7.91 -13.03 -0.68
C GLY A 267 -7.10 -13.02 -1.97
N TRP A 268 -5.80 -13.34 -1.90
CA TRP A 268 -4.92 -13.42 -3.06
C TRP A 268 -5.10 -14.74 -3.80
N THR A 269 -4.94 -14.67 -5.12
CA THR A 269 -5.06 -15.77 -6.07
C THR A 269 -3.74 -16.00 -6.79
N PRO A 270 -3.54 -17.15 -7.47
CA PRO A 270 -2.36 -17.36 -8.31
C PRO A 270 -2.18 -16.33 -9.43
N ALA A 271 -3.25 -15.63 -9.84
CA ALA A 271 -3.20 -14.59 -10.85
C ALA A 271 -2.55 -13.29 -10.34
N ASP A 272 -2.53 -13.07 -9.02
CA ASP A 272 -1.88 -11.93 -8.38
C ASP A 272 -0.35 -12.11 -8.26
N VAL A 273 0.16 -13.30 -8.58
CA VAL A 273 1.58 -13.66 -8.42
C VAL A 273 2.35 -13.45 -9.72
N VAL A 274 3.34 -12.57 -9.67
CA VAL A 274 4.27 -12.29 -10.76
C VAL A 274 5.34 -13.37 -10.81
N LEU A 275 5.57 -13.94 -12.00
CA LEU A 275 6.69 -14.85 -12.25
C LEU A 275 7.93 -14.02 -12.57
N ILE A 276 8.98 -14.21 -11.78
CA ILE A 276 10.27 -13.48 -11.89
C ILE A 276 11.41 -14.47 -12.13
N THR A 277 12.59 -13.99 -12.50
CA THR A 277 13.79 -14.83 -12.65
C THR A 277 14.47 -15.10 -11.30
N GLY A 278 15.32 -16.15 -11.24
CA GLY A 278 16.12 -16.42 -10.04
C GLY A 278 17.10 -15.29 -9.69
N GLY A 279 17.62 -14.58 -10.70
CA GLY A 279 18.47 -13.41 -10.52
C GLY A 279 17.72 -12.25 -9.88
N GLU A 280 16.52 -11.92 -10.39
CA GLU A 280 15.65 -10.88 -9.81
C GLU A 280 15.24 -11.23 -8.39
N MET A 281 14.89 -12.50 -8.15
CA MET A 281 14.57 -13.01 -6.81
C MET A 281 15.75 -12.81 -5.84
N GLY A 282 16.98 -13.06 -6.30
CA GLY A 282 18.21 -12.88 -5.52
C GLY A 282 18.50 -11.44 -5.10
N LEU A 283 17.87 -10.45 -5.74
CA LEU A 283 17.98 -9.05 -5.35
C LEU A 283 17.28 -8.77 -4.02
N TYR A 284 16.26 -9.55 -3.65
CA TYR A 284 15.48 -9.37 -2.43
C TYR A 284 15.92 -10.39 -1.35
N PRO A 285 16.62 -9.96 -0.29
CA PRO A 285 17.01 -10.84 0.81
C PRO A 285 15.79 -11.44 1.51
N ALA A 286 15.91 -12.68 1.97
CA ALA A 286 14.83 -13.33 2.71
C ALA A 286 14.63 -12.65 4.09
N GLY A 287 13.42 -12.18 4.35
CA GLY A 287 12.95 -11.72 5.64
C GLY A 287 12.12 -12.79 6.35
N ALA A 288 11.48 -12.41 7.46
CA ALA A 288 10.54 -13.26 8.18
C ALA A 288 9.33 -13.67 7.31
N VAL A 289 8.54 -14.64 7.77
CA VAL A 289 7.25 -14.99 7.15
C VAL A 289 6.36 -13.73 7.10
N ALA A 290 5.57 -13.59 6.04
CA ALA A 290 4.66 -12.45 5.89
C ALA A 290 3.64 -12.43 7.04
N PRO A 291 3.32 -11.24 7.60
CA PRO A 291 2.38 -11.15 8.70
C PRO A 291 0.96 -11.49 8.25
N LEU A 292 0.13 -11.87 9.21
CA LEU A 292 -1.32 -11.93 9.03
C LEU A 292 -1.88 -10.53 8.77
N ARG A 293 -2.93 -10.45 7.95
CA ARG A 293 -3.65 -9.22 7.67
C ARG A 293 -4.31 -8.72 8.95
N ASN A 294 -4.16 -7.44 9.28
CA ASN A 294 -4.85 -6.82 10.40
C ASN A 294 -6.38 -7.05 10.30
N GLY A 295 -7.01 -7.49 11.39
CA GLY A 295 -8.43 -7.84 11.44
C GLY A 295 -8.76 -9.28 11.02
N SER A 296 -7.77 -10.08 10.64
CA SER A 296 -7.97 -11.50 10.37
C SER A 296 -8.22 -12.32 11.64
N VAL A 297 -9.08 -13.33 11.49
CA VAL A 297 -9.30 -14.39 12.46
C VAL A 297 -8.77 -15.69 11.86
N VAL A 298 -7.91 -16.40 12.59
CA VAL A 298 -7.30 -17.65 12.14
C VAL A 298 -7.37 -18.73 13.22
N SER A 299 -7.33 -19.99 12.79
CA SER A 299 -7.30 -21.16 13.69
C SER A 299 -5.94 -21.85 13.58
N ALA A 300 -5.26 -22.00 14.71
CA ALA A 300 -3.98 -22.70 14.80
C ALA A 300 -4.16 -24.23 14.90
N PRO A 301 -3.12 -25.04 14.62
CA PRO A 301 -3.20 -26.50 14.68
C PRO A 301 -3.50 -27.05 16.08
N ASP A 302 -3.12 -26.31 17.13
CA ASP A 302 -3.41 -26.61 18.54
C ASP A 302 -4.86 -26.30 18.95
N GLY A 303 -5.67 -25.78 18.02
CA GLY A 303 -7.07 -25.39 18.24
C GLY A 303 -7.25 -23.97 18.80
N VAL A 304 -6.17 -23.25 19.11
CA VAL A 304 -6.26 -21.85 19.57
C VAL A 304 -6.69 -20.95 18.42
N ARG A 305 -7.65 -20.05 18.69
CA ARG A 305 -8.06 -19.03 17.74
C ARG A 305 -7.34 -17.73 18.00
N TRP A 306 -6.89 -17.11 16.92
CA TRP A 306 -6.15 -15.86 16.98
C TRP A 306 -6.90 -14.79 16.19
N ALA A 307 -7.15 -13.66 16.83
CA ALA A 307 -7.55 -12.43 16.15
C ALA A 307 -6.32 -11.51 16.03
N THR A 308 -6.20 -10.81 14.91
CA THR A 308 -5.08 -9.90 14.66
C THR A 308 -5.52 -8.46 14.77
N THR A 309 -4.71 -7.66 15.46
CA THR A 309 -4.94 -6.22 15.61
C THR A 309 -3.60 -5.51 15.57
N GLY A 310 -3.46 -4.56 14.63
CA GLY A 310 -2.18 -3.95 14.32
C GLY A 310 -1.20 -4.99 13.76
N ASP A 311 -0.03 -5.08 14.38
CA ASP A 311 1.06 -6.01 14.04
C ASP A 311 1.11 -7.25 14.95
N ARG A 312 0.09 -7.46 15.80
CA ARG A 312 0.08 -8.55 16.80
C ARG A 312 -1.14 -9.44 16.69
N ARG A 313 -1.00 -10.66 17.23
CA ARG A 313 -2.09 -11.63 17.39
C ARG A 313 -2.47 -11.82 18.85
N TYR A 314 -3.77 -12.02 19.09
CA TYR A 314 -4.37 -12.20 20.41
C TYR A 314 -5.18 -13.48 20.43
N ALA A 315 -4.96 -14.30 21.46
CA ALA A 315 -5.76 -15.51 21.66
C ALA A 315 -7.20 -15.09 22.00
N VAL A 316 -8.18 -15.65 21.30
CA VAL A 316 -9.59 -15.29 21.44
C VAL A 316 -10.46 -16.53 21.56
N THR A 317 -11.52 -16.42 22.35
CA THR A 317 -12.62 -17.39 22.42
C THR A 317 -13.72 -17.03 21.43
N ASP A 318 -14.59 -17.99 21.12
CA ASP A 318 -15.80 -17.80 20.28
C ASP A 318 -16.65 -16.65 20.78
N GLN A 319 -16.76 -16.53 22.10
CA GLN A 319 -17.52 -15.47 22.76
C GLN A 319 -16.88 -14.10 22.56
N GLN A 320 -15.55 -14.01 22.63
CA GLN A 320 -14.82 -12.78 22.34
C GLN A 320 -14.97 -12.40 20.87
N LEU A 321 -14.93 -13.36 19.93
CA LEU A 321 -15.17 -13.10 18.52
C LEU A 321 -16.55 -12.51 18.28
N VAL A 322 -17.61 -13.12 18.83
CA VAL A 322 -18.99 -12.60 18.73
C VAL A 322 -19.10 -11.19 19.29
N ALA A 323 -18.46 -10.93 20.45
CA ALA A 323 -18.43 -9.62 21.06
C ALA A 323 -17.65 -8.58 20.24
N MET A 324 -16.71 -9.01 19.39
CA MET A 324 -15.99 -8.16 18.42
C MET A 324 -16.72 -8.04 17.07
N ALA A 325 -17.96 -8.55 16.96
CA ALA A 325 -18.68 -8.68 15.69
C ALA A 325 -17.94 -9.51 14.62
N LEU A 326 -17.07 -10.42 15.07
CA LEU A 326 -16.35 -11.39 14.26
C LEU A 326 -17.02 -12.76 14.42
N THR A 327 -16.78 -13.67 13.47
CA THR A 327 -17.34 -15.02 13.51
C THR A 327 -16.23 -16.07 13.47
N SER A 328 -16.48 -17.18 14.15
CA SER A 328 -15.62 -18.36 14.13
C SER A 328 -15.70 -19.13 12.81
N ALA A 329 -16.85 -19.09 12.14
CA ALA A 329 -17.06 -19.74 10.85
C ALA A 329 -16.18 -19.15 9.73
N GLY A 330 -15.68 -17.92 9.89
CA GLY A 330 -14.74 -17.28 8.97
C GLY A 330 -13.27 -17.46 9.32
N ALA A 331 -12.93 -18.23 10.36
CA ALA A 331 -11.55 -18.40 10.79
C ALA A 331 -10.75 -19.26 9.80
N VAL A 332 -9.73 -18.69 9.15
CA VAL A 332 -8.89 -19.42 8.19
C VAL A 332 -7.95 -20.35 8.96
N PRO A 333 -7.89 -21.67 8.66
CA PRO A 333 -6.91 -22.56 9.26
C PRO A 333 -5.49 -22.18 8.81
N VAL A 334 -4.55 -22.08 9.75
CA VAL A 334 -3.15 -21.72 9.47
C VAL A 334 -2.18 -22.67 10.18
N THR A 335 -0.94 -22.74 9.68
CA THR A 335 0.15 -23.50 10.30
C THR A 335 0.90 -22.65 11.34
N ASP A 336 1.70 -23.28 12.20
CA ASP A 336 2.56 -22.57 13.15
C ASP A 336 3.55 -21.63 12.46
N GLU A 337 3.98 -21.98 11.25
CA GLU A 337 4.85 -21.14 10.41
C GLU A 337 4.21 -19.79 10.05
N VAL A 338 2.91 -19.78 9.68
CA VAL A 338 2.18 -18.54 9.41
C VAL A 338 2.12 -17.65 10.65
N LEU A 339 2.00 -18.28 11.82
CA LEU A 339 1.95 -17.55 13.08
C LEU A 339 3.28 -16.87 13.39
N LEU A 340 4.44 -17.41 12.97
CA LEU A 340 5.75 -16.78 13.21
C LEU A 340 5.85 -15.34 12.67
N GLY A 341 5.12 -15.01 11.60
CA GLY A 341 5.11 -13.68 10.98
C GLY A 341 4.39 -12.60 11.79
N THR A 342 3.61 -12.95 12.82
CA THR A 342 2.79 -12.00 13.60
C THR A 342 2.89 -12.28 15.09
N PRO A 343 3.74 -11.57 15.84
CA PRO A 343 4.02 -11.86 17.24
C PRO A 343 2.79 -11.95 18.13
N VAL A 344 2.84 -12.84 19.12
CA VAL A 344 1.83 -12.89 20.19
C VAL A 344 1.87 -11.58 20.97
N ALA A 345 0.70 -11.01 21.20
CA ALA A 345 0.55 -9.91 22.12
C ALA A 345 0.47 -10.39 23.56
N THR A 346 1.11 -9.63 24.45
CA THR A 346 0.95 -9.77 25.89
C THR A 346 -0.21 -8.89 26.34
N GLY A 347 -1.20 -9.49 27.02
CA GLY A 347 -2.38 -8.77 27.52
C GLY A 347 -3.61 -8.93 26.64
N ALA A 348 -4.61 -8.07 26.86
CA ALA A 348 -5.91 -8.17 26.21
C ALA A 348 -5.86 -7.69 24.75
N VAL A 349 -6.79 -8.19 23.94
CA VAL A 349 -7.11 -7.58 22.63
C VAL A 349 -7.34 -6.09 22.87
N PRO A 350 -6.58 -5.17 22.23
CA PRO A 350 -6.89 -3.76 22.26
C PRO A 350 -8.30 -3.67 21.74
N GLY A 351 -9.21 -3.25 22.62
CA GLY A 351 -10.61 -3.03 22.32
C GLY A 351 -10.74 -2.14 21.09
N GLY A 352 -10.76 -2.78 19.93
CA GLY A 352 -11.48 -2.30 18.76
C GLY A 352 -12.97 -2.36 19.05
N ALA A 353 -13.77 -2.00 18.05
CA ALA A 353 -15.22 -1.89 18.13
C ALA A 353 -15.87 -3.16 18.68
N TRP A 354 -16.05 -3.21 20.00
CA TRP A 354 -16.97 -4.14 20.63
C TRP A 354 -18.34 -3.87 20.03
N ARG A 355 -19.03 -4.94 19.66
CA ARG A 355 -20.36 -4.88 19.07
C ARG A 355 -21.30 -4.14 20.01
N ASP A 356 -22.14 -3.27 19.44
CA ASP A 356 -23.25 -2.65 20.15
C ASP A 356 -24.13 -3.74 20.78
N GLY A 357 -24.36 -3.65 22.09
CA GLY A 357 -25.06 -4.67 22.88
C GLY A 357 -24.20 -5.82 23.42
N ALA A 358 -22.87 -5.79 23.27
CA ALA A 358 -22.00 -6.82 23.84
C ALA A 358 -21.91 -6.72 25.37
N PHE A 359 -21.93 -7.87 26.05
CA PHE A 359 -21.62 -7.98 27.49
C PHE A 359 -20.16 -8.38 27.66
N VAL A 360 -19.38 -7.54 28.35
CA VAL A 360 -17.94 -7.75 28.54
C VAL A 360 -17.56 -7.61 30.01
N ARG A 361 -16.69 -8.47 30.52
CA ARG A 361 -16.07 -8.32 31.86
C ARG A 361 -14.56 -8.40 31.76
N GLN A 362 -13.84 -7.74 32.65
CA GLN A 362 -12.39 -7.94 32.76
C GLN A 362 -12.08 -9.29 33.44
N TYR A 363 -10.96 -9.92 33.11
CA TYR A 363 -10.60 -11.24 33.64
C TYR A 363 -10.42 -11.24 35.17
N ASP A 364 -9.87 -10.15 35.70
CA ASP A 364 -9.59 -9.89 37.11
C ASP A 364 -10.75 -9.16 37.82
N SER A 365 -11.88 -8.98 37.15
CA SER A 365 -13.04 -8.27 37.68
C SER A 365 -14.33 -9.08 37.54
N THR A 366 -15.21 -8.92 38.52
CA THR A 366 -16.59 -9.41 38.47
C THR A 366 -17.54 -8.41 37.80
N GLN A 367 -17.07 -7.18 37.52
CA GLN A 367 -17.88 -6.13 36.91
C GLN A 367 -18.19 -6.45 35.46
N VAL A 368 -19.48 -6.59 35.15
CA VAL A 368 -19.99 -6.75 33.77
C VAL A 368 -20.35 -5.38 33.20
N TRP A 369 -19.98 -5.16 31.94
CA TRP A 369 -20.24 -3.95 31.19
C TRP A 369 -21.11 -4.27 29.97
N LEU A 370 -22.11 -3.45 29.72
CA LEU A 370 -22.83 -3.39 28.44
C LEU A 370 -22.15 -2.37 27.54
N ILE A 371 -21.77 -2.78 26.33
CA ILE A 371 -21.22 -1.90 25.32
C ILE A 371 -22.35 -1.24 24.52
N ASP A 372 -22.31 0.08 24.41
CA ASP A 372 -23.12 0.92 23.53
C ASP A 372 -22.18 1.64 22.54
N ARG A 373 -22.68 2.14 21.41
CA ARG A 373 -21.90 2.77 20.31
C ARG A 373 -20.91 3.85 20.75
N ARG A 374 -21.09 4.48 21.91
CA ARG A 374 -20.23 5.55 22.43
C ARG A 374 -19.77 5.37 23.86
N THR A 375 -20.32 4.41 24.62
CA THR A 375 -20.01 4.25 26.04
C THR A 375 -20.03 2.79 26.48
N ARG A 376 -19.34 2.50 27.58
CA ARG A 376 -19.53 1.25 28.33
C ARG A 376 -20.32 1.54 29.60
N ARG A 377 -21.35 0.75 29.87
CA ARG A 377 -22.27 0.97 31.00
C ARG A 377 -22.12 -0.16 32.01
N ALA A 378 -21.72 0.16 33.23
CA ALA A 378 -21.59 -0.84 34.29
C ALA A 378 -22.95 -1.45 34.62
N MET A 379 -23.03 -2.77 34.80
CA MET A 379 -24.22 -3.44 35.28
C MET A 379 -24.09 -3.71 36.78
N THR A 380 -25.08 -3.31 37.57
CA THR A 380 -25.17 -3.75 38.97
C THR A 380 -25.48 -5.25 39.02
N MET A 381 -25.13 -5.91 40.13
CA MET A 381 -25.39 -7.34 40.31
C MET A 381 -26.89 -7.68 40.18
N GLY A 382 -27.77 -6.80 40.67
CA GLY A 382 -29.21 -6.91 40.50
C GLY A 382 -29.67 -6.72 39.06
N ALA A 383 -29.14 -5.72 38.34
CA ALA A 383 -29.46 -5.50 36.93
C ALA A 383 -28.98 -6.70 36.08
N PHE A 384 -27.78 -7.20 36.33
CA PHE A 384 -27.24 -8.38 35.65
C PHE A 384 -28.14 -9.63 35.87
N GLY A 385 -28.53 -9.90 37.12
CA GLY A 385 -29.41 -11.03 37.45
C GLY A 385 -30.83 -10.93 36.86
N TRP A 386 -31.34 -9.71 36.68
CA TRP A 386 -32.65 -9.45 36.08
C TRP A 386 -32.64 -9.56 34.55
N TRP A 387 -31.58 -9.07 33.90
CA TRP A 387 -31.42 -9.21 32.44
C TRP A 387 -31.26 -10.67 32.00
N GLY A 388 -30.95 -11.57 32.94
CA GLY A 388 -30.91 -13.02 32.69
C GLY A 388 -29.80 -13.42 31.73
N VAL A 389 -28.73 -12.61 31.63
CA VAL A 389 -27.59 -12.86 30.74
C VAL A 389 -26.87 -14.12 31.21
N PRO A 390 -26.86 -15.23 30.44
CA PRO A 390 -26.10 -16.41 30.79
C PRO A 390 -24.60 -16.09 30.87
N ALA A 391 -23.87 -16.74 31.78
CA ALA A 391 -22.42 -16.58 31.87
C ALA A 391 -21.70 -16.84 30.54
N GLY A 392 -22.23 -17.78 29.73
CA GLY A 392 -21.79 -18.08 28.37
C GLY A 392 -22.12 -17.02 27.31
N GLN A 393 -22.67 -15.86 27.66
CA GLN A 393 -22.83 -14.69 26.78
C GLN A 393 -21.94 -13.51 27.15
N ILE A 394 -21.16 -13.61 28.24
CA ILE A 394 -20.25 -12.55 28.70
C ILE A 394 -18.84 -12.78 28.14
N ALA A 395 -18.39 -11.91 27.24
CA ALA A 395 -17.01 -11.95 26.78
C ALA A 395 -16.05 -11.55 27.91
N VAL A 396 -15.05 -12.39 28.18
CA VAL A 396 -14.01 -12.09 29.16
C VAL A 396 -12.86 -11.37 28.44
N ALA A 397 -12.55 -10.14 28.80
CA ALA A 397 -11.43 -9.37 28.28
C ALA A 397 -10.27 -9.38 29.27
N GLY A 398 -9.02 -9.46 28.81
CA GLY A 398 -7.85 -9.35 29.70
C GLY A 398 -7.71 -7.98 30.39
N SER A 399 -8.26 -6.93 29.77
CA SER A 399 -8.20 -5.52 30.17
C SER A 399 -9.29 -4.77 29.41
N LEU A 400 -9.88 -3.75 30.03
CA LEU A 400 -10.87 -2.88 29.39
C LEU A 400 -10.32 -1.47 29.11
N THR A 401 -9.01 -1.25 29.15
CA THR A 401 -8.39 0.09 29.07
C THR A 401 -8.70 0.87 27.79
N THR A 402 -8.99 0.20 26.68
CA THR A 402 -9.33 0.82 25.38
C THR A 402 -10.82 0.75 25.04
N ALA A 403 -11.68 0.31 25.96
CA ALA A 403 -13.12 0.30 25.73
C ALA A 403 -13.69 1.74 25.69
N PRO A 404 -14.89 1.96 25.11
CA PRO A 404 -15.54 3.27 25.12
C PRO A 404 -15.62 3.87 26.54
N PRO A 405 -15.68 5.21 26.69
CA PRO A 405 -15.73 5.85 27.99
C PRO A 405 -16.90 5.37 28.84
N VAL A 406 -16.76 5.46 30.17
CA VAL A 406 -17.81 5.04 31.10
C VAL A 406 -19.03 5.94 30.92
N GLY A 407 -20.15 5.31 30.56
CA GLY A 407 -21.45 5.95 30.47
C GLY A 407 -22.26 5.75 31.75
N VAL A 408 -23.53 6.14 31.70
CA VAL A 408 -24.47 5.93 32.82
C VAL A 408 -24.62 4.44 33.10
N VAL A 409 -24.59 4.03 34.38
CA VAL A 409 -24.84 2.65 34.83
C VAL A 409 -26.11 2.09 34.14
N VAL A 410 -26.09 0.81 33.77
CA VAL A 410 -27.28 0.13 33.26
C VAL A 410 -28.28 0.03 34.41
N GLY A 411 -29.35 0.80 34.31
CA GLY A 411 -30.45 0.75 35.26
C GLY A 411 -31.23 -0.57 35.16
N TYR A 412 -31.96 -0.85 36.23
CA TYR A 412 -33.01 -1.87 36.24
C TYR A 412 -34.09 -1.52 35.20
N LYS A 413 -34.70 -2.51 34.54
CA LYS A 413 -35.76 -2.25 33.55
C LYS A 413 -37.02 -1.73 34.25
N ASP A 414 -37.80 -0.92 33.56
CA ASP A 414 -39.13 -0.55 34.03
C ASP A 414 -39.96 -1.80 34.34
N GLY A 415 -40.66 -1.77 35.46
CA GLY A 415 -41.34 -2.94 36.02
C GLY A 415 -40.49 -3.80 36.95
N THR A 416 -39.21 -3.48 37.16
CA THR A 416 -38.40 -4.17 38.17
C THR A 416 -38.87 -3.78 39.55
N ILE A 417 -39.39 -4.75 40.31
CA ILE A 417 -39.73 -4.60 41.73
C ILE A 417 -38.59 -5.15 42.58
N PHE A 418 -38.21 -4.41 43.62
CA PHE A 418 -37.16 -4.82 44.55
C PHE A 418 -37.47 -4.33 45.97
N HIS A 419 -36.86 -4.99 46.95
CA HIS A 419 -36.96 -4.64 48.36
C HIS A 419 -35.64 -4.08 48.86
N ALA A 420 -35.68 -2.95 49.56
CA ALA A 420 -34.55 -2.34 50.26
C ALA A 420 -34.95 -2.04 51.72
N THR A 421 -34.03 -1.52 52.54
CA THR A 421 -34.34 -1.24 53.96
C THR A 421 -35.49 -0.23 54.13
N ALA A 422 -35.65 0.68 53.16
CA ALA A 422 -36.73 1.67 53.12
C ALA A 422 -38.08 1.14 52.58
N GLY A 423 -38.17 -0.15 52.24
CA GLY A 423 -39.40 -0.81 51.78
C GLY A 423 -39.34 -1.27 50.32
N TRP A 424 -40.51 -1.45 49.71
CA TRP A 424 -40.67 -1.93 48.34
C TRP A 424 -40.59 -0.78 47.33
N PHE A 425 -39.91 -1.04 46.22
CA PHE A 425 -39.75 -0.08 45.13
C PHE A 425 -39.99 -0.74 43.77
N MET A 426 -40.46 0.05 42.81
CA MET A 426 -40.58 -0.32 41.40
C MET A 426 -39.82 0.69 40.53
N MET A 427 -39.17 0.20 39.47
CA MET A 427 -38.60 1.04 38.44
C MET A 427 -39.67 1.47 37.44
N VAL A 428 -39.79 2.78 37.21
CA VAL A 428 -40.73 3.35 36.23
C VAL A 428 -40.08 4.57 35.57
N GLY A 429 -39.93 4.57 34.25
CA GLY A 429 -39.25 5.62 33.50
C GLY A 429 -37.79 5.81 33.91
N GLY A 430 -37.11 4.74 34.35
CA GLY A 430 -35.72 4.81 34.79
C GLY A 430 -35.48 5.42 36.19
N VAL A 431 -36.54 5.73 36.95
CA VAL A 431 -36.45 6.13 38.36
C VAL A 431 -37.05 5.07 39.28
N ARG A 432 -36.51 4.90 40.50
CA ARG A 432 -37.14 4.07 41.52
C ARG A 432 -38.29 4.84 42.16
N ARG A 433 -39.43 4.19 42.34
CA ARG A 433 -40.60 4.75 43.03
C ARG A 433 -41.00 3.82 44.15
N GLN A 434 -41.21 4.37 45.34
CA GLN A 434 -41.63 3.59 46.51
C GLN A 434 -43.07 3.12 46.32
N ILE A 435 -43.36 1.86 46.62
CA ILE A 435 -44.71 1.30 46.62
C ILE A 435 -45.28 1.53 48.03
N GLN A 436 -46.33 2.33 48.14
CA GLN A 436 -46.92 2.68 49.43
C GLN A 436 -47.91 1.62 49.92
N ASP A 437 -48.78 1.11 49.05
CA ASP A 437 -49.66 0.01 49.38
C ASP A 437 -49.05 -1.35 48.99
N THR A 438 -48.47 -2.04 49.97
CA THR A 438 -47.92 -3.38 49.75
C THR A 438 -48.99 -4.45 49.50
N ASN A 439 -50.27 -4.19 49.78
CA ASN A 439 -51.35 -5.13 49.44
C ASN A 439 -51.53 -5.26 47.92
N ALA A 440 -51.16 -4.24 47.16
CA ALA A 440 -51.15 -4.26 45.70
C ALA A 440 -50.16 -5.31 45.14
N LEU A 441 -49.07 -5.63 45.85
CA LEU A 441 -48.11 -6.67 45.43
C LEU A 441 -48.76 -8.05 45.32
N THR A 442 -49.76 -8.32 46.17
CA THR A 442 -50.54 -9.56 46.18
C THR A 442 -51.49 -9.64 44.98
N TYR A 443 -52.08 -8.50 44.58
CA TYR A 443 -53.07 -8.41 43.50
C TYR A 443 -52.47 -8.71 42.12
N TYR A 444 -51.18 -8.44 41.94
CA TYR A 444 -50.50 -8.68 40.67
C TYR A 444 -50.01 -10.14 40.48
N ASN A 445 -50.14 -11.03 41.47
CA ASN A 445 -49.68 -12.43 41.40
C ASN A 445 -48.14 -12.62 41.29
N TRP A 446 -47.34 -11.70 41.87
CA TRP A 446 -45.87 -11.63 41.67
C TRP A 446 -45.01 -12.46 42.63
N ILE A 447 -45.61 -13.17 43.59
CA ILE A 447 -44.88 -14.01 44.58
C ILE A 447 -44.08 -15.15 43.90
N SER A 448 -44.33 -15.43 42.61
CA SER A 448 -43.63 -16.44 41.83
C SER A 448 -42.49 -15.92 40.93
N LYS A 449 -42.23 -14.61 40.87
CA LYS A 449 -41.08 -14.05 40.11
C LYS A 449 -39.95 -13.64 41.04
N ARG A 450 -38.70 -13.74 40.56
CA ARG A 450 -37.48 -13.50 41.34
C ARG A 450 -37.54 -12.16 42.09
N ASN A 451 -37.72 -12.21 43.40
CA ASN A 451 -37.65 -11.05 44.28
C ASN A 451 -36.18 -10.69 44.52
N PHE A 452 -35.79 -9.45 44.25
CA PHE A 452 -34.43 -8.97 44.49
C PHE A 452 -34.41 -8.12 45.76
N TYR A 453 -33.60 -8.54 46.73
CA TYR A 453 -33.20 -7.69 47.84
C TYR A 453 -32.00 -6.86 47.38
N LEU A 454 -32.11 -5.53 47.43
CA LEU A 454 -31.01 -4.63 47.14
C LEU A 454 -30.47 -4.04 48.43
N TYR A 455 -29.15 -3.99 48.54
CA TYR A 455 -28.47 -3.26 49.60
C TYR A 455 -28.71 -1.75 49.46
N ASP A 456 -28.63 -1.02 50.57
CA ASP A 456 -28.99 0.40 50.63
C ASP A 456 -28.05 1.29 49.79
N ASP A 457 -26.79 0.90 49.66
CA ASP A 457 -25.79 1.56 48.81
C ASP A 457 -26.18 1.49 47.32
N VAL A 458 -26.62 0.32 46.85
CA VAL A 458 -27.09 0.10 45.46
C VAL A 458 -28.38 0.89 45.22
N THR A 459 -29.24 0.94 46.23
CA THR A 459 -30.55 1.59 46.16
C THR A 459 -30.41 3.12 46.17
N ALA A 460 -29.47 3.67 46.95
CA ALA A 460 -29.16 5.10 47.02
C ALA A 460 -28.66 5.67 45.69
N ALA A 461 -27.98 4.85 44.87
CA ALA A 461 -27.50 5.24 43.55
C ALA A 461 -28.61 5.35 42.47
N LEU A 462 -29.83 4.88 42.75
CA LEU A 462 -30.96 4.98 41.83
C LEU A 462 -31.76 6.28 42.06
N PRO A 463 -32.06 7.06 41.02
CA PRO A 463 -32.85 8.29 41.14
C PRO A 463 -34.24 8.00 41.71
N LEU A 464 -34.67 8.76 42.72
CA LEU A 464 -35.96 8.58 43.40
C LEU A 464 -37.05 9.44 42.73
N GLY A 465 -38.11 8.79 42.28
CA GLY A 465 -39.32 9.42 41.76
C GLY A 465 -40.48 9.41 42.77
N ALA A 466 -41.58 10.07 42.40
CA ALA A 466 -42.78 10.11 43.24
C ALA A 466 -43.32 8.70 43.53
N PRO A 467 -43.82 8.43 44.74
CA PRO A 467 -44.33 7.12 45.13
C PRO A 467 -45.45 6.63 44.21
N ILE A 468 -45.61 5.32 44.15
CA ILE A 468 -46.76 4.66 43.54
C ILE A 468 -47.74 4.39 44.67
N ALA A 469 -48.96 4.94 44.53
CA ALA A 469 -50.06 4.73 45.46
C ALA A 469 -50.52 3.26 45.43
#